data_AF-A0A1V3R0R1-F1
#
_entry.id   AF-A0A1V3R0R1-F1
#
_cell.length_a   1.000
_cell.length_b   1.000
_cell.length_c   1.000
_cell.angle_alpha   90.00
_cell.angle_beta   90.00
_cell.angle_gamma   90.00
#
_symmetry.space_group_name_H-M   'P 1'
#
loop_
_entity.id
_entity.type
_entity.pdbx_description
1 polymer ?
#
loop_
_entity_poly.entity_id
_entity_poly.type
_entity_poly.pdbx_seq_one_letter_code
_entity_poly.pdbx_strand_id
1 'polypeptide(L)'
;MEELVSEKTTLSKVRSYLIVLISLLLFIFAIDLLTVAMGRLNSDVARDIIEATRNPFISLFVGLLVTALIHSSSTVTSSIVAIVASSNMTLQQAVPMILGANIGTTLTSTMVSFTFINKRKEFKRALSSGISHGMFNILNVFILLPLELYFNFLSNSAEKLAKLFATDNDRLGPFEYNRIFTRNVTEWIVENINIPFLSTILAIFLVFFSIKVLTTSVYKTFVLDAFQDISKVIFKNTGLAFLYGMFFTAAVQSSTVTTCLVVPLVANRKVSVVKSFPFIVGANIGTTITAVIAALYKTEAAIAVALVHVLFNSIGALIFLPFPEIRQIPVKLAEWMGDTSVRYRVFGFAYILLTFFIIPFLLIYLSQD
;
A
#
# COMPACT_ATOMS: atom_id res chain seq x y z
N MET A 1 -37.79 15.84 -22.81
CA MET A 1 -36.45 16.46 -22.61
C MET A 1 -35.81 15.95 -21.32
N GLU A 2 -36.55 15.81 -20.22
CA GLU A 2 -36.06 15.17 -18.98
C GLU A 2 -35.71 13.68 -19.13
N GLU A 3 -36.48 12.88 -19.88
CA GLU A 3 -36.13 11.47 -20.14
C GLU A 3 -34.82 11.31 -20.91
N LEU A 4 -34.58 12.12 -21.95
CA LEU A 4 -33.33 12.11 -22.72
C LEU A 4 -32.11 12.58 -21.90
N VAL A 5 -32.32 13.43 -20.89
CA VAL A 5 -31.27 13.87 -19.96
C VAL A 5 -31.00 12.80 -18.90
N SER A 6 -32.04 12.12 -18.41
CA SER A 6 -31.97 10.96 -17.50
C SER A 6 -31.26 9.76 -18.14
N GLU A 7 -31.56 9.46 -19.40
CA GLU A 7 -30.96 8.37 -20.15
C GLU A 7 -29.47 8.65 -20.43
N LYS A 8 -29.11 9.88 -20.84
CA LYS A 8 -27.70 10.30 -21.01
C LYS A 8 -26.89 10.26 -19.70
N THR A 9 -27.50 10.58 -18.56
CA THR A 9 -26.84 10.51 -17.24
C THR A 9 -26.69 9.08 -16.74
N THR A 10 -27.60 8.18 -17.09
CA THR A 10 -27.50 6.75 -16.76
C THR A 10 -26.44 6.06 -17.62
N LEU A 11 -26.41 6.34 -18.93
CA LEU A 11 -25.39 5.81 -19.85
C LEU A 11 -23.97 6.26 -19.46
N SER A 12 -23.81 7.49 -18.95
CA SER A 12 -22.51 8.02 -18.51
C SER A 12 -22.00 7.35 -17.23
N LYS A 13 -22.90 6.99 -16.30
CA LYS A 13 -22.58 6.23 -15.08
C LYS A 13 -22.18 4.79 -15.39
N VAL A 14 -22.95 4.09 -16.22
CA VAL A 14 -22.63 2.71 -16.67
C VAL A 14 -21.26 2.67 -17.34
N ARG A 15 -20.99 3.62 -18.24
CA ARG A 15 -19.66 3.77 -18.86
C ARG A 15 -18.55 3.97 -17.83
N SER A 16 -18.78 4.79 -16.81
CA SER A 16 -17.80 5.08 -15.77
C SER A 16 -17.51 3.83 -14.90
N TYR A 17 -18.54 3.07 -14.51
CA TYR A 17 -18.38 1.80 -13.81
C TYR A 17 -17.63 0.75 -14.63
N LEU A 18 -17.94 0.65 -15.93
CA LEU A 18 -17.21 -0.24 -16.85
C LEU A 18 -15.74 0.15 -16.97
N ILE A 19 -15.43 1.44 -17.06
CA ILE A 19 -14.04 1.91 -17.09
C ILE A 19 -13.31 1.54 -15.80
N VAL A 20 -13.96 1.65 -14.63
CA VAL A 20 -13.34 1.18 -13.37
C VAL A 20 -13.09 -0.31 -13.40
N LEU A 21 -14.07 -1.12 -13.80
CA LEU A 21 -13.91 -2.57 -13.89
C LEU A 21 -12.75 -2.95 -14.83
N ILE A 22 -12.69 -2.36 -16.02
CA ILE A 22 -11.60 -2.58 -16.98
C ILE A 22 -10.26 -2.16 -16.39
N SER A 23 -10.20 -1.01 -15.71
CA SER A 23 -8.97 -0.52 -15.08
C SER A 23 -8.49 -1.42 -13.94
N LEU A 24 -9.44 -2.04 -13.20
CA LEU A 24 -9.14 -3.02 -12.17
C LEU A 24 -8.62 -4.32 -12.78
N LEU A 25 -9.26 -4.82 -13.85
CA LEU A 25 -8.79 -6.01 -14.57
C LEU A 25 -7.40 -5.79 -15.18
N LEU A 26 -7.14 -4.60 -15.74
CA LEU A 26 -5.83 -4.20 -16.25
C LEU A 26 -4.77 -4.15 -15.13
N PHE A 27 -5.14 -3.64 -13.95
CA PHE A 27 -4.26 -3.61 -12.79
C PHE A 27 -3.93 -5.02 -12.29
N ILE A 28 -4.94 -5.89 -12.16
CA ILE A 28 -4.76 -7.31 -11.79
C ILE A 28 -3.84 -8.01 -12.80
N PHE A 29 -4.07 -7.81 -14.09
CA PHE A 29 -3.22 -8.34 -15.16
C PHE A 29 -1.77 -7.84 -15.07
N ALA A 30 -1.56 -6.54 -14.83
CA ALA A 30 -0.23 -5.96 -14.72
C ALA A 30 0.56 -6.53 -13.54
N ILE A 31 -0.09 -6.73 -12.39
CA ILE A 31 0.51 -7.33 -11.20
C ILE A 31 0.83 -8.82 -11.41
N ASP A 32 -0.06 -9.56 -12.06
CA ASP A 32 0.18 -10.97 -12.40
C ASP A 32 1.32 -11.12 -13.41
N LEU A 33 1.39 -10.25 -14.42
CA LEU A 33 2.51 -10.20 -15.38
C LEU A 33 3.83 -9.89 -14.68
N LEU A 34 3.83 -8.94 -13.74
CA LEU A 34 5.01 -8.63 -12.94
C LEU A 34 5.45 -9.82 -12.09
N THR A 35 4.49 -10.56 -11.52
CA THR A 35 4.77 -11.77 -10.74
C THR A 35 5.43 -12.85 -11.60
N VAL A 36 4.90 -13.13 -12.79
CA VAL A 36 5.48 -14.13 -13.71
C VAL A 36 6.84 -13.67 -14.26
N ALA A 37 6.98 -12.39 -14.63
CA ALA A 37 8.23 -11.83 -15.13
C ALA A 37 9.34 -11.87 -14.07
N MET A 38 9.00 -11.53 -12.82
CA MET A 38 9.89 -11.65 -11.67
C MET A 38 10.26 -13.11 -11.37
N GLY A 39 9.32 -14.04 -11.53
CA GLY A 39 9.57 -15.47 -11.36
C GLY A 39 10.57 -16.05 -12.37
N ARG A 40 10.83 -15.36 -13.48
CA ARG A 40 11.85 -15.73 -14.49
C ARG A 40 13.17 -14.97 -14.35
N LEU A 41 13.25 -13.97 -13.47
CA LEU A 41 14.54 -13.41 -13.06
C LEU A 41 15.27 -14.48 -12.22
N ASN A 42 16.57 -14.66 -12.51
CA ASN A 42 17.40 -15.79 -12.10
C ASN A 42 17.17 -16.25 -10.64
N SER A 43 17.15 -17.57 -10.39
CA SER A 43 16.94 -18.16 -9.06
C SER A 43 17.99 -17.74 -8.03
N ASP A 44 19.18 -17.36 -8.51
CA ASP A 44 20.28 -16.91 -7.65
C ASP A 44 19.97 -15.54 -7.04
N VAL A 45 19.43 -14.58 -7.81
CA VAL A 45 19.04 -13.26 -7.30
C VAL A 45 17.90 -13.36 -6.29
N ALA A 46 16.93 -14.24 -6.54
CA ALA A 46 15.84 -14.47 -5.59
C ALA A 46 16.36 -15.09 -4.27
N ARG A 47 17.33 -16.02 -4.36
CA ARG A 47 18.00 -16.60 -3.18
C ARG A 47 18.83 -15.55 -2.44
N ASP A 48 19.60 -14.73 -3.14
CA ASP A 48 20.41 -13.66 -2.55
C ASP A 48 19.53 -12.62 -1.83
N ILE A 49 18.36 -12.28 -2.40
CA ILE A 49 17.39 -11.40 -1.74
C ILE A 49 16.83 -12.07 -0.48
N ILE A 50 16.43 -13.34 -0.56
CA ILE A 50 15.91 -14.07 0.61
C ILE A 50 17.00 -14.19 1.70
N GLU A 51 18.24 -14.46 1.32
CA GLU A 51 19.35 -14.55 2.26
C GLU A 51 19.69 -13.21 2.90
N ALA A 52 19.68 -12.13 2.11
CA ALA A 52 19.90 -10.77 2.61
C ALA A 52 18.80 -10.34 3.60
N THR A 53 17.58 -10.88 3.50
CA THR A 53 16.49 -10.58 4.47
C THR A 53 16.71 -11.18 5.87
N ARG A 54 17.79 -11.93 6.10
CA ARG A 54 18.24 -12.28 7.46
C ARG A 54 18.59 -11.05 8.29
N ASN A 55 19.11 -10.00 7.65
CA ASN A 55 19.29 -8.72 8.32
C ASN A 55 17.92 -7.98 8.34
N PRO A 56 17.39 -7.66 9.53
CA PRO A 56 16.06 -7.06 9.64
C PRO A 56 15.98 -5.65 9.03
N PHE A 57 17.07 -4.90 8.97
CA PHE A 57 17.09 -3.60 8.28
C PHE A 57 17.03 -3.79 6.76
N ILE A 58 17.77 -4.76 6.22
CA ILE A 58 17.67 -5.12 4.79
C ILE A 58 16.24 -5.57 4.48
N SER A 59 15.68 -6.44 5.31
CA SER A 59 14.30 -6.93 5.15
C SER A 59 13.28 -5.78 5.11
N LEU A 60 13.40 -4.80 6.02
CA LEU A 60 12.61 -3.56 6.00
C LEU A 60 12.74 -2.81 4.66
N PHE A 61 13.96 -2.57 4.19
CA PHE A 61 14.18 -1.81 2.96
C PHE A 61 13.75 -2.58 1.71
N VAL A 62 13.89 -3.90 1.68
CA VAL A 62 13.35 -4.75 0.61
C VAL A 62 11.83 -4.63 0.57
N GLY A 63 11.13 -4.75 1.70
CA GLY A 63 9.68 -4.60 1.74
C GLY A 63 9.20 -3.22 1.28
N LEU A 64 9.91 -2.17 1.70
CA LEU A 64 9.68 -0.79 1.28
C LEU A 64 9.87 -0.63 -0.23
N LEU A 65 11.00 -1.08 -0.77
CA LEU A 65 11.35 -0.95 -2.18
C LEU A 65 10.42 -1.77 -3.08
N VAL A 66 10.21 -3.04 -2.75
CA VAL A 66 9.31 -3.92 -3.51
C VAL A 66 7.90 -3.34 -3.52
N THR A 67 7.41 -2.81 -2.39
CA THR A 67 6.09 -2.16 -2.37
C THR A 67 6.08 -0.84 -3.12
N ALA A 68 7.16 -0.06 -3.08
CA ALA A 68 7.26 1.17 -3.86
C ALA A 68 7.23 0.88 -5.37
N LEU A 69 7.83 -0.23 -5.82
CA LEU A 69 7.82 -0.68 -7.21
C LEU A 69 6.48 -1.29 -7.63
N ILE A 70 5.86 -2.10 -6.77
CA ILE A 70 4.58 -2.78 -7.01
C ILE A 70 3.39 -1.83 -6.77
N HIS A 71 3.59 -0.77 -5.98
CA HIS A 71 2.57 0.17 -5.50
C HIS A 71 1.41 -0.43 -4.70
N SER A 72 1.53 -1.68 -4.25
CA SER A 72 0.49 -2.38 -3.51
C SER A 72 1.09 -3.15 -2.33
N SER A 73 0.90 -2.61 -1.11
CA SER A 73 1.34 -3.29 0.10
C SER A 73 0.59 -4.61 0.31
N SER A 74 -0.71 -4.69 -0.03
CA SER A 74 -1.50 -5.93 0.04
C SER A 74 -0.94 -7.06 -0.83
N THR A 75 -0.41 -6.72 -2.01
CA THR A 75 0.20 -7.71 -2.91
C THR A 75 1.51 -8.22 -2.31
N VAL A 76 2.32 -7.32 -1.75
CA VAL A 76 3.59 -7.67 -1.10
C VAL A 76 3.34 -8.49 0.16
N THR A 77 2.43 -8.07 1.05
CA THR A 77 2.14 -8.80 2.29
C THR A 77 1.49 -10.15 2.03
N SER A 78 0.58 -10.28 1.06
CA SER A 78 0.04 -11.58 0.65
C SER A 78 1.12 -12.51 0.09
N SER A 79 2.10 -11.97 -0.63
CA SER A 79 3.24 -12.75 -1.13
C SER A 79 4.15 -13.22 0.00
N ILE A 80 4.42 -12.35 0.98
CA ILE A 80 5.17 -12.69 2.20
C ILE A 80 4.45 -13.81 2.98
N VAL A 81 3.13 -13.71 3.16
CA VAL A 81 2.30 -14.78 3.77
C VAL A 81 2.49 -16.11 3.03
N ALA A 82 2.49 -16.10 1.69
CA ALA A 82 2.69 -17.31 0.90
C ALA A 82 4.11 -17.89 1.03
N ILE A 83 5.14 -17.05 1.03
CA ILE A 83 6.54 -17.49 1.18
C ILE A 83 6.76 -18.12 2.57
N VAL A 84 6.22 -17.51 3.63
CA VAL A 84 6.29 -18.07 4.99
C VAL A 84 5.51 -19.37 5.10
N ALA A 85 4.32 -19.46 4.46
CA ALA A 85 3.55 -20.70 4.41
C ALA A 85 4.30 -21.85 3.70
N SER A 86 5.21 -21.52 2.78
CA SER A 86 6.08 -22.48 2.08
C SER A 86 7.39 -22.81 2.83
N SER A 87 7.56 -22.30 4.06
CA SER A 87 8.77 -22.46 4.88
C SER A 87 10.06 -21.91 4.27
N ASN A 88 9.96 -21.06 3.24
CA ASN A 88 11.11 -20.40 2.60
C ASN A 88 11.55 -19.11 3.31
N MET A 89 10.76 -18.62 4.26
CA MET A 89 11.05 -17.44 5.07
C MET A 89 10.45 -17.63 6.46
N THR A 90 11.16 -17.19 7.50
CA THR A 90 10.64 -17.23 8.88
C THR A 90 9.73 -16.02 9.16
N LEU A 91 8.91 -16.11 10.22
CA LEU A 91 8.12 -14.98 10.68
C LEU A 91 9.01 -13.77 11.03
N GLN A 92 10.16 -14.01 11.68
CA GLN A 92 11.09 -12.97 12.10
C GLN A 92 11.72 -12.24 10.90
N GLN A 93 11.97 -12.93 9.79
CA GLN A 93 12.39 -12.30 8.54
C GLN A 93 11.25 -11.52 7.88
N ALA A 94 10.01 -12.01 7.99
CA ALA A 94 8.83 -11.40 7.40
C ALA A 94 8.40 -10.09 8.07
N VAL A 95 8.55 -9.97 9.40
CA VAL A 95 8.04 -8.81 10.15
C VAL A 95 8.65 -7.50 9.67
N PRO A 96 9.98 -7.31 9.62
CA PRO A 96 10.55 -6.07 9.10
C PRO A 96 10.13 -5.79 7.66
N MET A 97 10.02 -6.82 6.81
CA MET A 97 9.56 -6.66 5.43
C MET A 97 8.13 -6.10 5.36
N ILE A 98 7.21 -6.57 6.21
CA ILE A 98 5.85 -6.02 6.31
C ILE A 98 5.88 -4.56 6.75
N LEU A 99 6.68 -4.23 7.77
CA LEU A 99 6.85 -2.85 8.25
C LEU A 99 7.30 -1.94 7.10
N GLY A 100 8.26 -2.41 6.29
CA GLY A 100 8.75 -1.73 5.11
C GLY A 100 7.68 -1.55 4.05
N ALA A 101 6.90 -2.59 3.76
CA ALA A 101 5.81 -2.54 2.80
C ALA A 101 4.76 -1.46 3.14
N ASN A 102 4.48 -1.25 4.43
CA ASN A 102 3.58 -0.18 4.86
C ASN A 102 4.18 1.22 4.64
N ILE A 103 5.50 1.38 4.67
CA ILE A 103 6.13 2.64 4.23
C ILE A 103 6.00 2.78 2.70
N GLY A 104 6.33 1.73 1.95
CA GLY A 104 6.36 1.76 0.47
C GLY A 104 5.04 2.18 -0.18
N THR A 105 3.89 1.77 0.36
CA THR A 105 2.55 2.12 -0.20
C THR A 105 2.29 3.63 -0.24
N THR A 106 3.02 4.41 0.56
CA THR A 106 2.84 5.86 0.69
C THR A 106 3.46 6.65 -0.47
N LEU A 107 4.25 5.98 -1.33
CA LEU A 107 4.78 6.58 -2.56
C LEU A 107 3.66 7.09 -3.46
N THR A 108 2.60 6.31 -3.64
CA THR A 108 1.54 6.65 -4.61
C THR A 108 0.75 7.89 -4.20
N SER A 109 0.37 8.03 -2.93
CA SER A 109 -0.32 9.24 -2.44
C SER A 109 0.59 10.48 -2.54
N THR A 110 1.90 10.29 -2.34
CA THR A 110 2.89 11.33 -2.57
C THR A 110 2.94 11.70 -4.07
N MET A 111 3.02 10.73 -4.99
CA MET A 111 3.00 10.98 -6.43
C MET A 111 1.72 11.69 -6.90
N VAL A 112 0.54 11.32 -6.39
CA VAL A 112 -0.72 12.00 -6.72
C VAL A 112 -0.66 13.49 -6.36
N SER A 113 0.05 13.87 -5.29
CA SER A 113 0.21 15.28 -4.96
C SER A 113 0.99 16.08 -6.02
N PHE A 114 1.90 15.45 -6.77
CA PHE A 114 2.65 16.08 -7.86
C PHE A 114 1.78 16.44 -9.06
N THR A 115 0.58 15.87 -9.17
CA THR A 115 -0.40 16.34 -10.18
C THR A 115 -0.79 17.81 -9.98
N PHE A 116 -0.58 18.36 -8.78
CA PHE A 116 -0.84 19.76 -8.44
C PHE A 116 0.40 20.67 -8.59
N ILE A 117 1.55 20.17 -9.05
CA ILE A 117 2.85 20.87 -9.04
C ILE A 117 2.82 22.27 -9.68
N ASN A 118 1.96 22.47 -10.68
CA ASN A 118 1.84 23.75 -11.38
C ASN A 118 1.17 24.84 -10.52
N LYS A 119 0.52 24.48 -9.41
CA LYS A 119 -0.23 25.40 -8.56
C LYS A 119 0.31 25.39 -7.14
N ARG A 120 1.27 26.28 -6.85
CA ARG A 120 2.03 26.32 -5.58
C ARG A 120 1.20 26.07 -4.30
N LYS A 121 0.10 26.79 -4.12
CA LYS A 121 -0.75 26.67 -2.91
C LYS A 121 -1.50 25.32 -2.85
N GLU A 122 -1.94 24.79 -3.99
CA GLU A 122 -2.59 23.47 -4.06
C GLU A 122 -1.56 22.36 -3.86
N PHE A 123 -0.40 22.47 -4.51
CA PHE A 123 0.73 21.54 -4.36
C PHE A 123 1.16 21.39 -2.89
N LYS A 124 1.33 22.52 -2.16
CA LYS A 124 1.62 22.52 -0.72
C LYS A 124 0.72 21.54 0.04
N ARG A 125 -0.59 21.78 -0.07
CA ARG A 125 -1.65 21.07 0.65
C ARG A 125 -1.75 19.62 0.20
N ALA A 126 -1.66 19.39 -1.11
CA ALA A 126 -1.68 18.06 -1.70
C ALA A 126 -0.51 17.22 -1.17
N LEU A 127 0.70 17.81 -1.16
CA LEU A 127 1.91 17.12 -0.74
C LEU A 127 1.90 16.85 0.76
N SER A 128 1.46 17.80 1.59
CA SER A 128 1.26 17.56 3.03
C SER A 128 0.27 16.42 3.29
N SER A 129 -0.82 16.34 2.53
CA SER A 129 -1.75 15.21 2.61
C SER A 129 -1.07 13.90 2.21
N GLY A 130 -0.38 13.87 1.07
CA GLY A 130 0.28 12.67 0.56
C GLY A 130 1.37 12.13 1.50
N ILE A 131 2.19 13.03 2.05
CA ILE A 131 3.29 12.72 2.97
C ILE A 131 2.80 12.35 4.36
N SER A 132 1.65 12.85 4.83
CA SER A 132 1.12 12.52 6.16
C SER A 132 0.94 11.01 6.39
N HIS A 133 0.59 10.28 5.33
CA HIS A 133 0.53 8.82 5.36
C HIS A 133 1.92 8.21 5.56
N GLY A 134 2.93 8.70 4.83
CA GLY A 134 4.32 8.28 4.96
C GLY A 134 4.89 8.56 6.35
N MET A 135 4.65 9.76 6.88
CA MET A 135 5.10 10.13 8.22
C MET A 135 4.48 9.24 9.30
N PHE A 136 3.19 8.90 9.18
CA PHE A 136 2.56 7.93 10.09
C PHE A 136 3.28 6.58 10.06
N ASN A 137 3.50 6.00 8.88
CA ASN A 137 4.15 4.69 8.76
C ASN A 137 5.61 4.71 9.21
N ILE A 138 6.37 5.74 8.84
CA ILE A 138 7.78 5.89 9.24
C ILE A 138 7.89 6.02 10.76
N LEU A 139 7.06 6.86 11.40
CA LEU A 139 7.07 6.99 12.86
C LEU A 139 6.62 5.69 13.54
N ASN A 140 5.63 4.99 12.98
CA ASN A 140 5.18 3.71 13.52
C ASN A 140 6.29 2.65 13.44
N VAL A 141 7.03 2.58 12.33
CA VAL A 141 8.22 1.72 12.19
C VAL A 141 9.31 2.15 13.17
N PHE A 142 9.55 3.45 13.34
CA PHE A 142 10.56 3.95 14.28
C PHE A 142 10.27 3.54 15.74
N ILE A 143 9.00 3.38 16.10
CA ILE A 143 8.57 2.91 17.42
C ILE A 143 8.59 1.38 17.51
N LEU A 144 8.00 0.70 16.53
CA LEU A 144 7.74 -0.74 16.61
C LEU A 144 8.92 -1.62 16.17
N LEU A 145 9.79 -1.15 15.27
CA LEU A 145 10.94 -1.92 14.82
C LEU A 145 11.92 -2.18 15.96
N PRO A 146 12.36 -1.20 16.78
CA PRO A 146 13.21 -1.50 17.93
C PRO A 146 12.55 -2.49 18.90
N LEU A 147 11.25 -2.34 19.17
CA LEU A 147 10.52 -3.28 20.03
C LEU A 147 10.50 -4.70 19.44
N GLU A 148 10.39 -4.82 18.12
CA GLU A 148 10.51 -6.09 17.44
C GLU A 148 11.93 -6.66 17.56
N LEU A 149 12.97 -5.86 17.30
CA LEU A 149 14.35 -6.33 17.33
C LEU A 149 14.81 -6.82 18.71
N TYR A 150 14.38 -6.15 19.79
CA TYR A 150 14.80 -6.49 21.15
C TYR A 150 13.88 -7.47 21.85
N PHE A 151 12.57 -7.44 21.57
CA PHE A 151 11.58 -8.20 22.33
C PHE A 151 10.73 -9.15 21.47
N ASN A 152 10.91 -9.17 20.14
CA ASN A 152 10.05 -9.85 19.19
C ASN A 152 8.58 -9.52 19.45
N PHE A 153 8.28 -8.25 19.78
CA PHE A 153 6.99 -7.84 20.31
C PHE A 153 5.84 -8.16 19.36
N LEU A 154 5.99 -7.84 18.07
CA LEU A 154 4.96 -8.12 17.06
C LEU A 154 4.89 -9.61 16.75
N SER A 155 6.04 -10.28 16.56
CA SER A 155 6.10 -11.72 16.28
C SER A 155 5.42 -12.54 17.39
N ASN A 156 5.83 -12.33 18.65
CA ASN A 156 5.29 -13.05 19.81
C ASN A 156 3.78 -12.78 20.01
N SER A 157 3.34 -11.55 19.78
CA SER A 157 1.93 -11.18 19.90
C SER A 157 1.10 -11.84 18.79
N ALA A 158 1.62 -11.85 17.57
CA ALA A 158 0.96 -12.45 16.42
C ALA A 158 0.87 -13.97 16.53
N GLU A 159 1.93 -14.66 16.95
CA GLU A 159 1.92 -16.11 17.17
C GLU A 159 0.90 -16.51 18.25
N LYS A 160 0.87 -15.79 19.38
CA LYS A 160 -0.11 -16.04 20.44
C LYS A 160 -1.56 -15.90 19.95
N LEU A 161 -1.82 -14.88 19.13
CA LEU A 161 -3.13 -14.69 18.52
C LEU A 161 -3.41 -15.73 17.44
N ALA A 162 -2.41 -16.12 16.65
CA ALA A 162 -2.54 -17.11 15.58
C ALA A 162 -3.00 -18.45 16.12
N LYS A 163 -2.51 -18.87 17.30
CA LYS A 163 -2.95 -20.11 17.98
C LYS A 163 -4.46 -20.17 18.26
N LEU A 164 -5.13 -19.02 18.37
CA LEU A 164 -6.59 -18.97 18.57
C LEU A 164 -7.36 -19.25 17.27
N PHE A 165 -6.72 -19.07 16.11
CA PHE A 165 -7.31 -19.26 14.79
C PHE A 165 -6.78 -20.48 14.06
N ALA A 166 -5.61 -20.99 14.45
CA ALA A 166 -5.05 -22.25 13.97
C ALA A 166 -5.93 -23.39 14.49
N THR A 167 -6.59 -24.09 13.57
CA THR A 167 -7.23 -25.38 13.86
C THR A 167 -6.16 -26.46 13.71
N ASP A 168 -6.23 -27.59 14.44
CA ASP A 168 -5.29 -28.75 14.39
C ASP A 168 -5.10 -29.40 12.99
N ASN A 169 -5.65 -28.80 11.95
CA ASN A 169 -5.47 -29.22 10.58
C ASN A 169 -4.20 -28.57 10.02
N ASP A 170 -3.10 -29.30 10.08
CA ASP A 170 -1.93 -29.15 9.20
C ASP A 170 -2.34 -29.40 7.73
N ARG A 171 -3.21 -28.55 7.19
CA ARG A 171 -3.46 -28.50 5.75
C ARG A 171 -2.30 -27.73 5.11
N LEU A 172 -1.16 -28.43 5.02
CA LEU A 172 -0.11 -28.23 4.02
C LEU A 172 -0.65 -28.59 2.63
N GLY A 173 -1.79 -28.02 2.24
CA GLY A 173 -2.21 -28.04 0.85
C GLY A 173 -1.25 -27.13 0.09
N PRO A 174 -0.73 -27.53 -1.08
CA PRO A 174 0.01 -26.61 -1.92
C PRO A 174 -0.83 -25.35 -2.11
N PHE A 175 -0.16 -24.19 -2.19
CA PHE A 175 -0.77 -23.04 -2.81
C PHE A 175 -1.11 -23.46 -4.24
N GLU A 176 -2.31 -23.98 -4.47
CA GLU A 176 -2.98 -23.57 -5.69
C GLU A 176 -3.17 -22.08 -5.51
N TYR A 177 -2.23 -21.31 -6.08
CA TYR A 177 -2.64 -20.03 -6.62
C TYR A 177 -3.97 -20.32 -7.28
N ASN A 178 -5.05 -19.69 -6.81
CA ASN A 178 -6.15 -19.43 -7.71
C ASN A 178 -5.43 -18.76 -8.88
N ARG A 179 -5.21 -19.52 -9.96
CA ARG A 179 -4.56 -19.00 -11.16
C ARG A 179 -5.37 -17.77 -11.42
N ILE A 180 -4.76 -16.60 -11.25
CA ILE A 180 -5.42 -15.37 -11.63
C ILE A 180 -5.86 -15.66 -13.06
N PHE A 181 -7.10 -15.38 -13.42
CA PHE A 181 -7.63 -15.77 -14.73
C PHE A 181 -6.73 -15.25 -15.89
N THR A 182 -5.84 -14.29 -15.59
CA THR A 182 -4.77 -13.74 -16.42
C THR A 182 -3.55 -14.65 -16.60
N ARG A 183 -3.33 -15.67 -15.77
CA ARG A 183 -2.08 -16.45 -15.65
C ARG A 183 -1.65 -17.09 -16.95
N ASN A 184 -2.59 -17.71 -17.66
CA ASN A 184 -2.31 -18.31 -18.98
C ASN A 184 -1.80 -17.26 -19.97
N VAL A 185 -2.32 -16.04 -19.91
CA VAL A 185 -1.93 -14.94 -20.81
C VAL A 185 -0.60 -14.33 -20.35
N THR A 186 -0.39 -14.16 -19.05
CA THR A 186 0.84 -13.56 -18.52
C THR A 186 2.04 -14.49 -18.70
N GLU A 187 1.88 -15.79 -18.49
CA GLU A 187 2.88 -16.81 -18.83
C GLU A 187 3.19 -16.81 -20.33
N TRP A 188 2.16 -16.82 -21.19
CA TRP A 188 2.34 -16.73 -22.63
C TRP A 188 3.13 -15.46 -23.03
N ILE A 189 2.82 -14.29 -22.47
CA ILE A 189 3.57 -13.04 -22.76
C ILE A 189 5.03 -13.16 -22.34
N VAL A 190 5.29 -13.62 -21.11
CA VAL A 190 6.67 -13.73 -20.59
C VAL A 190 7.48 -14.75 -21.39
N GLU A 191 6.86 -15.85 -21.81
CA GLU A 191 7.46 -16.86 -22.68
C GLU A 191 7.80 -16.32 -24.06
N ASN A 192 6.90 -15.56 -24.68
CA ASN A 192 7.15 -14.97 -25.99
C ASN A 192 8.23 -13.87 -25.96
N ILE A 193 8.32 -13.09 -24.87
CA ILE A 193 9.36 -12.08 -24.71
C ILE A 193 10.75 -12.75 -24.53
N ASN A 194 10.80 -13.87 -23.81
CA ASN A 194 11.99 -14.70 -23.56
C ASN A 194 13.24 -13.95 -23.00
N ILE A 195 13.07 -12.71 -22.54
CA ILE A 195 14.11 -11.87 -21.95
C ILE A 195 13.58 -11.38 -20.59
N PRO A 196 14.00 -11.98 -19.46
CA PRO A 196 13.45 -11.71 -18.12
C PRO A 196 13.51 -10.23 -17.70
N PHE A 197 14.57 -9.53 -18.07
CA PHE A 197 14.72 -8.11 -17.75
C PHE A 197 13.75 -7.22 -18.54
N LEU A 198 13.50 -7.56 -19.81
CA LEU A 198 12.59 -6.81 -20.66
C LEU A 198 11.13 -7.05 -20.28
N SER A 199 10.76 -8.30 -19.98
CA SER A 199 9.42 -8.64 -19.47
C SER A 199 9.15 -7.95 -18.13
N THR A 200 10.17 -7.85 -17.28
CA THR A 200 10.14 -7.08 -16.03
C THR A 200 9.89 -5.60 -16.27
N ILE A 201 10.65 -4.95 -17.15
CA ILE A 201 10.47 -3.52 -17.47
C ILE A 201 9.06 -3.27 -18.02
N LEU A 202 8.59 -4.13 -18.92
CA LEU A 202 7.23 -4.05 -19.47
C LEU A 202 6.18 -4.17 -18.37
N ALA A 203 6.33 -5.14 -17.47
CA ALA A 203 5.40 -5.35 -16.38
C ALA A 203 5.37 -4.16 -15.41
N ILE A 204 6.55 -3.61 -15.05
CA ILE A 204 6.68 -2.40 -14.25
C ILE A 204 5.95 -1.24 -14.93
N PHE A 205 6.21 -1.00 -16.22
CA PHE A 205 5.52 0.05 -16.99
C PHE A 205 4.00 -0.13 -16.98
N LEU A 206 3.51 -1.35 -17.20
CA LEU A 206 2.08 -1.67 -17.18
C LEU A 206 1.46 -1.48 -15.80
N VAL A 207 2.19 -1.74 -14.72
CA VAL A 207 1.75 -1.43 -13.35
C VAL A 207 1.56 0.08 -13.19
N PHE A 208 2.55 0.90 -13.55
CA PHE A 208 2.42 2.37 -13.49
C PHE A 208 1.26 2.90 -14.35
N PHE A 209 1.13 2.38 -15.57
CA PHE A 209 0.06 2.76 -16.49
C PHE A 209 -1.32 2.37 -15.93
N SER A 210 -1.47 1.13 -15.47
CA SER A 210 -2.72 0.62 -14.92
C SER A 210 -3.15 1.35 -13.65
N ILE A 211 -2.20 1.70 -12.76
CA ILE A 211 -2.48 2.52 -11.57
C ILE A 211 -2.98 3.90 -11.97
N LYS A 212 -2.32 4.57 -12.92
CA LYS A 212 -2.78 5.88 -13.41
C LYS A 212 -4.21 5.81 -13.94
N VAL A 213 -4.52 4.77 -14.72
CA VAL A 213 -5.87 4.55 -15.26
C VAL A 213 -6.86 4.23 -14.13
N LEU A 214 -6.53 3.32 -13.22
CA LEU A 214 -7.37 2.89 -12.09
C LEU A 214 -7.66 4.06 -11.13
N THR A 215 -6.65 4.78 -10.69
CA THR A 215 -6.80 5.96 -9.82
C THR A 215 -7.68 7.01 -10.49
N THR A 216 -7.45 7.31 -11.78
CA THR A 216 -8.26 8.28 -12.51
C THR A 216 -9.72 7.84 -12.63
N SER A 217 -9.94 6.55 -12.89
CA SER A 217 -11.26 5.96 -13.11
C SER A 217 -12.06 5.87 -11.82
N VAL A 218 -11.45 5.39 -10.73
CA VAL A 218 -12.09 5.33 -9.41
C VAL A 218 -12.40 6.73 -8.90
N TYR A 219 -11.46 7.68 -9.04
CA TYR A 219 -11.65 9.07 -8.65
C TYR A 219 -12.85 9.71 -9.37
N LYS A 220 -12.97 9.48 -10.69
CA LYS A 220 -14.09 10.03 -11.48
C LYS A 220 -15.43 9.35 -11.22
N THR A 221 -15.42 8.03 -11.00
CA THR A 221 -16.66 7.23 -10.97
C THR A 221 -17.28 7.13 -9.59
N PHE A 222 -16.47 6.90 -8.56
CA PHE A 222 -16.97 6.61 -7.21
C PHE A 222 -16.84 7.80 -6.27
N VAL A 223 -15.96 8.74 -6.59
CA VAL A 223 -15.46 9.70 -5.59
C VAL A 223 -15.89 11.12 -5.92
N LEU A 224 -15.96 11.45 -7.21
CA LEU A 224 -16.35 12.79 -7.62
C LEU A 224 -17.78 13.15 -7.21
N ASP A 225 -18.72 12.20 -7.16
CA ASP A 225 -20.12 12.48 -6.79
C ASP A 225 -20.44 12.00 -5.35
N ALA A 226 -20.29 10.70 -5.05
CA ALA A 226 -20.68 10.15 -3.73
C ALA A 226 -19.78 10.62 -2.58
N PHE A 227 -18.46 10.72 -2.80
CA PHE A 227 -17.55 11.18 -1.76
C PHE A 227 -17.65 12.70 -1.56
N GLN A 228 -18.06 13.50 -2.55
CA GLN A 228 -18.24 14.94 -2.34
C GLN A 228 -19.37 15.26 -1.36
N ASP A 229 -20.50 14.58 -1.49
CA ASP A 229 -21.65 14.80 -0.60
C ASP A 229 -21.40 14.23 0.79
N ILE A 230 -20.82 13.02 0.86
CA ILE A 230 -20.60 12.31 2.13
C ILE A 230 -19.32 12.79 2.86
N SER A 231 -18.35 13.40 2.17
CA SER A 231 -17.11 13.92 2.80
C SER A 231 -17.41 14.93 3.91
N LYS A 232 -18.46 15.75 3.76
CA LYS A 232 -18.89 16.71 4.79
C LYS A 232 -19.34 16.02 6.08
N VAL A 233 -19.74 14.75 6.02
CA VAL A 233 -20.12 13.91 7.15
C VAL A 233 -18.92 13.13 7.68
N ILE A 234 -18.14 12.51 6.78
CA ILE A 234 -16.96 11.70 7.12
C ILE A 234 -15.99 12.47 8.01
N PHE A 235 -15.67 13.71 7.65
CA PHE A 235 -14.63 14.49 8.32
C PHE A 235 -15.14 15.36 9.49
N LYS A 236 -16.35 15.09 10.00
CA LYS A 236 -16.89 15.80 11.18
C LYS A 236 -16.20 15.39 12.48
N ASN A 237 -15.92 14.09 12.63
CA ASN A 237 -15.31 13.51 13.82
C ASN A 237 -14.16 12.58 13.40
N THR A 238 -13.06 12.62 14.17
CA THR A 238 -11.93 11.67 14.13
C THR A 238 -12.37 10.22 13.96
N GLY A 239 -13.30 9.75 14.80
CA GLY A 239 -13.73 8.35 14.79
C GLY A 239 -14.48 7.98 13.51
N LEU A 240 -15.36 8.85 13.03
CA LEU A 240 -16.05 8.64 11.75
C LEU A 240 -15.07 8.63 10.59
N ALA A 241 -14.16 9.61 10.53
CA ALA A 241 -13.14 9.66 9.49
C ALA A 241 -12.32 8.36 9.45
N PHE A 242 -11.88 7.87 10.61
CA PHE A 242 -11.19 6.58 10.76
C PHE A 242 -12.01 5.39 10.27
N LEU A 243 -13.24 5.23 10.76
CA LEU A 243 -14.10 4.11 10.39
C LEU A 243 -14.42 4.09 8.89
N TYR A 244 -14.69 5.26 8.30
CA TYR A 244 -14.92 5.35 6.85
C TYR A 244 -13.65 5.04 6.06
N GLY A 245 -12.48 5.52 6.49
CA GLY A 245 -11.22 5.17 5.82
C GLY A 245 -10.97 3.65 5.81
N MET A 246 -11.21 3.02 6.95
CA MET A 246 -11.14 1.57 7.11
C MET A 246 -12.15 0.86 6.21
N PHE A 247 -13.42 1.26 6.25
CA PHE A 247 -14.49 0.68 5.44
C PHE A 247 -14.23 0.82 3.94
N PHE A 248 -13.90 2.03 3.46
CA PHE A 248 -13.63 2.26 2.04
C PHE A 248 -12.46 1.41 1.57
N THR A 249 -11.40 1.28 2.38
CA THR A 249 -10.26 0.45 2.00
C THR A 249 -10.58 -1.03 2.08
N ALA A 250 -11.33 -1.49 3.08
CA ALA A 250 -11.80 -2.87 3.17
C ALA A 250 -12.63 -3.26 1.94
N ALA A 251 -13.54 -2.37 1.51
CA ALA A 251 -14.41 -2.60 0.36
C ALA A 251 -13.64 -2.57 -0.97
N VAL A 252 -12.74 -1.59 -1.14
CA VAL A 252 -11.95 -1.40 -2.36
C VAL A 252 -10.72 -2.32 -2.40
N GLN A 253 -10.31 -2.85 -1.26
CA GLN A 253 -9.10 -3.65 -1.05
C GLN A 253 -7.80 -2.91 -1.46
N SER A 254 -7.78 -1.57 -1.41
CA SER A 254 -6.59 -0.77 -1.73
C SER A 254 -6.54 0.54 -0.93
N SER A 255 -5.61 0.64 0.04
CA SER A 255 -5.40 1.90 0.77
C SER A 255 -4.87 2.99 -0.14
N THR A 256 -4.09 2.64 -1.16
CA THR A 256 -3.58 3.59 -2.13
C THR A 256 -4.72 4.34 -2.82
N VAL A 257 -5.72 3.60 -3.33
CA VAL A 257 -6.89 4.21 -3.96
C VAL A 257 -7.62 5.09 -2.95
N THR A 258 -7.93 4.59 -1.76
CA THR A 258 -8.67 5.31 -0.72
C THR A 258 -7.96 6.57 -0.23
N THR A 259 -6.66 6.49 0.05
CA THR A 259 -5.86 7.64 0.53
C THR A 259 -5.65 8.69 -0.56
N CYS A 260 -5.55 8.29 -1.82
CA CYS A 260 -5.45 9.23 -2.94
C CYS A 260 -6.71 10.08 -3.13
N LEU A 261 -7.89 9.62 -2.67
CA LEU A 261 -9.14 10.40 -2.73
C LEU A 261 -9.08 11.67 -1.89
N VAL A 262 -8.34 11.61 -0.79
CA VAL A 262 -8.18 12.70 0.15
C VAL A 262 -7.31 13.82 -0.42
N VAL A 263 -6.28 13.47 -1.20
CA VAL A 263 -5.27 14.42 -1.67
C VAL A 263 -5.90 15.59 -2.44
N PRO A 264 -6.80 15.40 -3.43
CA PRO A 264 -7.49 16.48 -4.11
C PRO A 264 -8.43 17.30 -3.21
N LEU A 265 -9.04 16.70 -2.18
CA LEU A 265 -9.92 17.43 -1.26
C LEU A 265 -9.13 18.40 -0.39
N VAL A 266 -7.97 17.96 0.08
CA VAL A 266 -7.04 18.80 0.84
C VAL A 266 -6.41 19.86 -0.06
N ALA A 267 -5.98 19.48 -1.27
CA ALA A 267 -5.49 20.41 -2.29
C ALA A 267 -6.50 21.52 -2.61
N ASN A 268 -7.79 21.20 -2.64
CA ASN A 268 -8.89 22.14 -2.90
C ASN A 268 -9.52 22.75 -1.64
N ARG A 269 -8.90 22.61 -0.45
CA ARG A 269 -9.38 23.22 0.81
C ARG A 269 -10.75 22.71 1.30
N LYS A 270 -11.27 21.61 0.74
CA LYS A 270 -12.51 20.99 1.21
C LYS A 270 -12.33 20.32 2.57
N VAL A 271 -11.12 19.83 2.87
CA VAL A 271 -10.74 19.18 4.13
C VAL A 271 -9.32 19.63 4.51
N SER A 272 -9.00 19.74 5.80
CA SER A 272 -7.63 19.99 6.27
C SER A 272 -6.85 18.68 6.44
N VAL A 273 -5.52 18.71 6.36
CA VAL A 273 -4.66 17.53 6.59
C VAL A 273 -4.96 16.88 7.93
N VAL A 274 -5.13 17.69 9.00
CA VAL A 274 -5.48 17.22 10.35
C VAL A 274 -6.80 16.44 10.37
N LYS A 275 -7.83 16.93 9.67
CA LYS A 275 -9.15 16.27 9.65
C LYS A 275 -9.16 15.02 8.77
N SER A 276 -8.33 14.97 7.74
CA SER A 276 -8.24 13.81 6.87
C SER A 276 -7.28 12.73 7.37
N PHE A 277 -6.36 13.07 8.28
CA PHE A 277 -5.38 12.12 8.82
C PHE A 277 -6.01 10.86 9.44
N PRO A 278 -7.08 10.93 10.27
CA PRO A 278 -7.72 9.73 10.80
C PRO A 278 -8.27 8.80 9.71
N PHE A 279 -8.78 9.36 8.61
CA PHE A 279 -9.23 8.57 7.45
C PHE A 279 -8.07 7.86 6.77
N ILE A 280 -6.92 8.51 6.65
CA ILE A 280 -5.70 7.88 6.11
C ILE A 280 -5.25 6.71 7.00
N VAL A 281 -5.23 6.90 8.32
CA VAL A 281 -4.89 5.84 9.28
C VAL A 281 -5.89 4.68 9.22
N GLY A 282 -7.19 4.98 9.13
CA GLY A 282 -8.22 3.97 8.95
C GLY A 282 -8.02 3.18 7.66
N ALA A 283 -7.72 3.86 6.55
CA ALA A 283 -7.43 3.22 5.28
C ALA A 283 -6.24 2.25 5.37
N ASN A 284 -5.20 2.60 6.12
CA ASN A 284 -4.05 1.73 6.33
C ASN A 284 -4.46 0.42 7.04
N ILE A 285 -5.29 0.47 8.09
CA ILE A 285 -5.85 -0.74 8.73
C ILE A 285 -6.74 -1.53 7.77
N GLY A 286 -7.61 -0.87 6.99
CA GLY A 286 -8.51 -1.58 6.08
C GLY A 286 -7.78 -2.47 5.06
N THR A 287 -6.54 -2.13 4.72
CA THR A 287 -5.68 -2.92 3.79
C THR A 287 -5.35 -4.30 4.35
N THR A 288 -5.30 -4.45 5.67
CA THR A 288 -4.89 -5.69 6.35
C THR A 288 -5.88 -6.84 6.15
N ILE A 289 -7.14 -6.54 5.79
CA ILE A 289 -8.18 -7.55 5.54
C ILE A 289 -7.77 -8.50 4.41
N THR A 290 -7.08 -8.00 3.38
CA THR A 290 -6.54 -8.83 2.28
C THR A 290 -5.62 -9.95 2.80
N ALA A 291 -4.64 -9.59 3.63
CA ALA A 291 -3.66 -10.52 4.18
C ALA A 291 -4.31 -11.52 5.14
N VAL A 292 -5.26 -11.05 5.96
CA VAL A 292 -6.05 -11.93 6.84
C VAL A 292 -6.79 -12.97 6.01
N ILE A 293 -7.52 -12.56 4.97
CA ILE A 293 -8.25 -13.48 4.08
C ILE A 293 -7.28 -14.47 3.40
N ALA A 294 -6.12 -14.01 2.94
CA ALA A 294 -5.12 -14.86 2.29
C ALA A 294 -4.52 -15.92 3.25
N ALA A 295 -4.45 -15.61 4.55
CA ALA A 295 -3.94 -16.51 5.58
C ALA A 295 -5.02 -17.41 6.19
N LEU A 296 -6.31 -17.14 5.97
CA LEU A 296 -7.39 -18.02 6.44
C LEU A 296 -7.17 -19.44 5.90
N TYR A 297 -7.20 -20.43 6.79
CA TYR A 297 -6.97 -21.85 6.50
C TYR A 297 -5.52 -22.23 6.11
N LYS A 298 -4.52 -21.42 6.49
CA LYS A 298 -3.09 -21.74 6.31
C LYS A 298 -2.42 -22.10 7.64
N THR A 299 -1.12 -22.42 7.57
CA THR A 299 -0.26 -22.70 8.72
C THR A 299 -0.32 -21.58 9.76
N GLU A 300 -0.08 -21.92 11.04
CA GLU A 300 0.02 -20.94 12.13
C GLU A 300 0.96 -19.78 11.79
N ALA A 301 2.12 -20.06 11.19
CA ALA A 301 3.08 -19.05 10.77
C ALA A 301 2.50 -18.05 9.75
N ALA A 302 1.74 -18.52 8.75
CA ALA A 302 1.10 -17.68 7.75
C ALA A 302 0.01 -16.78 8.37
N ILE A 303 -0.78 -17.31 9.32
CA ILE A 303 -1.76 -16.54 10.09
C ILE A 303 -1.03 -15.50 10.94
N ALA A 304 0.08 -15.86 11.60
CA ALA A 304 0.88 -14.92 12.38
C ALA A 304 1.40 -13.76 11.51
N VAL A 305 1.90 -14.02 10.30
CA VAL A 305 2.34 -12.97 9.35
C VAL A 305 1.21 -11.99 9.04
N ALA A 306 0.00 -12.48 8.74
CA ALA A 306 -1.15 -11.61 8.49
C ALA A 306 -1.52 -10.79 9.75
N LEU A 307 -1.46 -11.41 10.93
CA LEU A 307 -1.74 -10.74 12.20
C LEU A 307 -0.67 -9.70 12.55
N VAL A 308 0.60 -9.90 12.19
CA VAL A 308 1.63 -8.85 12.31
C VAL A 308 1.22 -7.61 11.54
N HIS A 309 0.69 -7.76 10.32
CA HIS A 309 0.23 -6.63 9.51
C HIS A 309 -0.96 -5.90 10.17
N VAL A 310 -1.91 -6.64 10.74
CA VAL A 310 -3.03 -6.09 11.52
C VAL A 310 -2.54 -5.35 12.77
N LEU A 311 -1.67 -5.98 13.55
CA LEU A 311 -1.12 -5.45 14.80
C LEU A 311 -0.32 -4.18 14.55
N PHE A 312 0.60 -4.18 13.58
CA PHE A 312 1.39 -3.01 13.22
C PHE A 312 0.50 -1.78 12.97
N ASN A 313 -0.53 -1.93 12.14
CA ASN A 313 -1.42 -0.83 11.79
C ASN A 313 -2.35 -0.42 12.93
N SER A 314 -2.84 -1.40 13.69
CA SER A 314 -3.76 -1.15 14.81
C SER A 314 -3.04 -0.47 15.97
N ILE A 315 -1.84 -0.91 16.33
CA ILE A 315 -1.01 -0.29 17.36
C ILE A 315 -0.64 1.13 16.96
N GLY A 316 -0.23 1.35 15.71
CA GLY A 316 0.02 2.70 15.19
C GLY A 316 -1.21 3.61 15.33
N ALA A 317 -2.40 3.13 14.97
CA ALA A 317 -3.63 3.89 15.15
C ALA A 317 -3.93 4.20 16.62
N LEU A 318 -3.71 3.25 17.53
CA LEU A 318 -3.89 3.41 18.97
C LEU A 318 -2.87 4.39 19.59
N ILE A 319 -1.66 4.47 19.04
CA ILE A 319 -0.66 5.45 19.48
C ILE A 319 -1.04 6.85 18.99
N PHE A 320 -1.32 7.00 17.69
CA PHE A 320 -1.41 8.32 17.07
C PHE A 320 -2.80 8.96 17.07
N LEU A 321 -3.91 8.22 17.21
CA LEU A 321 -5.26 8.81 17.08
C LEU A 321 -5.91 9.30 18.38
N PRO A 322 -5.79 8.63 19.54
CA PRO A 322 -6.56 9.00 20.73
C PRO A 322 -6.25 10.40 21.25
N PHE A 323 -4.97 10.79 21.24
CA PHE A 323 -4.50 12.06 21.79
C PHE A 323 -4.23 13.08 20.69
N PRO A 324 -4.92 14.24 20.68
CA PRO A 324 -4.75 15.28 19.65
C PRO A 324 -3.30 15.76 19.47
N GLU A 325 -2.51 15.79 20.53
CA GLU A 325 -1.12 16.25 20.57
C GLU A 325 -0.22 15.27 19.82
N ILE A 326 -0.37 13.97 20.08
CA ILE A 326 0.39 12.90 19.42
C ILE A 326 -0.02 12.83 17.94
N ARG A 327 -1.32 12.91 17.65
CA ARG A 327 -1.85 12.95 16.29
C ARG A 327 -1.26 14.07 15.44
N GLN A 328 -0.96 15.21 16.05
CA GLN A 328 -0.39 16.36 15.35
C GLN A 328 1.06 16.13 14.93
N ILE A 329 1.81 15.19 15.52
CA ILE A 329 3.21 14.94 15.18
C ILE A 329 3.39 14.58 13.69
N PRO A 330 2.78 13.50 13.15
CA PRO A 330 2.91 13.16 11.74
C PRO A 330 2.36 14.26 10.82
N VAL A 331 1.28 14.93 11.24
CA VAL A 331 0.65 15.99 10.46
C VAL A 331 1.56 17.22 10.34
N LYS A 332 2.16 17.68 11.44
CA LYS A 332 3.08 18.83 11.44
C LYS A 332 4.33 18.57 10.62
N LEU A 333 4.89 17.36 10.72
CA LEU A 333 6.02 16.95 9.87
C LEU A 333 5.64 17.02 8.39
N ALA A 334 4.47 16.49 8.02
CA ALA A 334 4.00 16.53 6.64
C ALA A 334 3.68 17.95 6.14
N GLU A 335 3.12 18.81 6.99
CA GLU A 335 2.89 20.22 6.69
C GLU A 335 4.22 20.96 6.48
N TRP A 336 5.21 20.73 7.35
CA TRP A 336 6.55 21.29 7.19
C TRP A 336 7.23 20.84 5.88
N MET A 337 7.10 19.57 5.50
CA MET A 337 7.63 19.07 4.22
C MET A 337 6.92 19.69 3.01
N GLY A 338 5.59 19.84 3.08
CA GLY A 338 4.80 20.53 2.06
C GLY A 338 5.23 21.99 1.88
N ASP A 339 5.44 22.70 2.99
CA ASP A 339 5.87 24.10 3.00
C ASP A 339 7.26 24.28 2.39
N THR A 340 8.18 23.40 2.77
CA THR A 340 9.56 23.39 2.27
C THR A 340 9.60 23.08 0.77
N SER A 341 8.76 22.17 0.29
CA SER A 341 8.71 21.77 -1.13
C SER A 341 8.16 22.85 -2.06
N VAL A 342 7.37 23.81 -1.55
CA VAL A 342 6.96 25.00 -2.32
C VAL A 342 8.11 26.01 -2.44
N ARG A 343 8.97 26.08 -1.43
CA ARG A 343 10.15 26.95 -1.41
C ARG A 343 11.24 26.40 -2.33
N TYR A 344 11.46 25.08 -2.30
CA TYR A 344 12.43 24.37 -3.12
C TYR A 344 11.76 23.22 -3.87
N ARG A 345 11.35 23.43 -5.13
CA ARG A 345 10.60 22.42 -5.92
C ARG A 345 11.31 21.07 -6.04
N VAL A 346 12.64 21.08 -6.05
CA VAL A 346 13.47 19.87 -6.10
C VAL A 346 13.32 19.03 -4.82
N PHE A 347 12.99 19.65 -3.67
CA PHE A 347 12.94 18.97 -2.38
C PHE A 347 11.87 17.88 -2.32
N GLY A 348 10.70 18.11 -2.93
CA GLY A 348 9.65 17.08 -2.98
C GLY A 348 10.08 15.87 -3.81
N PHE A 349 10.74 16.10 -4.96
CA PHE A 349 11.28 15.01 -5.79
C PHE A 349 12.43 14.30 -5.08
N ALA A 350 13.30 15.06 -4.41
CA ALA A 350 14.40 14.52 -3.60
C ALA A 350 13.87 13.65 -2.46
N TYR A 351 12.78 14.03 -1.78
CA TYR A 351 12.14 13.18 -0.77
C TYR A 351 11.73 11.83 -1.34
N ILE A 352 11.08 11.81 -2.52
CA ILE A 352 10.68 10.56 -3.18
C ILE A 352 11.92 9.71 -3.51
N LEU A 353 12.89 10.31 -4.21
CA LEU A 353 14.08 9.60 -4.65
C LEU A 353 14.88 9.06 -3.47
N LEU A 354 15.08 9.88 -2.42
CA LEU A 354 15.83 9.48 -1.24
C LEU A 354 15.12 8.40 -0.45
N THR A 355 13.85 8.62 -0.08
CA THR A 355 13.13 7.72 0.84
C THR A 355 12.81 6.38 0.22
N PHE A 356 12.40 6.36 -1.06
CA PHE A 356 11.88 5.14 -1.69
C PHE A 356 12.90 4.39 -2.55
N PHE A 357 14.00 5.04 -2.95
CA PHE A 357 14.98 4.44 -3.85
C PHE A 357 16.40 4.53 -3.31
N ILE A 358 16.98 5.74 -3.21
CA ILE A 358 18.41 5.92 -2.92
C ILE A 358 18.78 5.37 -1.53
N ILE A 359 18.06 5.75 -0.47
CA ILE A 359 18.36 5.26 0.89
C ILE A 359 18.17 3.74 0.97
N PRO A 360 17.04 3.15 0.53
CA PRO A 360 16.89 1.70 0.47
C PRO A 360 18.00 1.00 -0.30
N PHE A 361 18.33 1.44 -1.53
CA PHE A 361 19.38 0.83 -2.34
C PHE A 361 20.75 0.93 -1.69
N LEU A 362 21.11 2.10 -1.16
CA LEU A 362 22.40 2.34 -0.53
C LEU A 362 22.55 1.52 0.76
N LEU A 363 21.50 1.42 1.57
CA LEU A 363 21.54 0.62 2.79
C LEU A 363 21.56 -0.88 2.50
N ILE A 364 20.82 -1.36 1.49
CA ILE A 364 20.92 -2.76 1.04
C ILE A 364 22.34 -3.05 0.54
N TYR A 365 22.92 -2.16 -0.28
CA TYR A 365 24.28 -2.35 -0.81
C TYR A 365 25.35 -2.35 0.29
N LEU A 366 25.28 -1.41 1.23
CA LEU A 366 26.27 -1.29 2.32
C LEU A 366 26.16 -2.36 3.41
N SER A 367 25.13 -3.21 3.37
CA SER A 367 24.91 -4.26 4.37
C SER A 367 25.12 -5.66 3.81
N GLN A 368 25.71 -5.77 2.61
CA GLN A 368 26.13 -7.03 1.99
C GLN A 368 27.48 -7.57 2.53
N ASP A 369 28.03 -6.96 3.59
CA ASP A 369 29.30 -7.37 4.23
C ASP A 369 29.10 -8.19 5.52
#